data_AF-A0A319A834-F1
#
_entry.id   AF-A0A319A834-F1
#
_cell.length_a   1.000
_cell.length_b   1.000
_cell.length_c   1.000
_cell.angle_alpha   90.00
_cell.angle_beta   90.00
_cell.angle_gamma   90.00
#
_symmetry.space_group_name_H-M   'P 1'
#
loop_
_entity.id
_entity.type
_entity.pdbx_description
1 polymer ?
#
loop_
_entity_poly.entity_id
_entity_poly.type
_entity_poly.pdbx_seq_one_letter_code
_entity_poly.pdbx_strand_id
1 'polypeptide(L)'
;MSARRNVEKFPVKDNVASSKSEKSSDSDVTPAVPTNVIMKLLGFSAAMVVAPIGIYFVTVDYVGGSATVGGIVAAIMANIVLFTYIYVAWKDDQAEREADAKHKEKKAQ
;
A
#
# COMPACT_ATOMS: atom_id res chain seq x y z
N MET A 1 24.57 34.15 -60.74
CA MET A 1 25.72 33.71 -59.91
C MET A 1 26.06 34.84 -58.95
N SER A 2 25.61 34.74 -57.70
CA SER A 2 26.45 34.36 -56.55
C SER A 2 27.20 35.59 -56.01
N ALA A 3 26.59 36.34 -55.09
CA ALA A 3 26.58 36.08 -53.63
C ALA A 3 27.93 36.33 -52.98
N ARG A 4 28.05 37.41 -52.20
CA ARG A 4 28.78 37.46 -50.92
C ARG A 4 28.16 38.54 -50.02
N ARG A 5 27.28 38.11 -49.12
CA ARG A 5 26.76 38.95 -48.03
C ARG A 5 27.81 38.92 -46.92
N ASN A 6 28.53 40.02 -46.77
CA ASN A 6 29.41 40.28 -45.64
C ASN A 6 28.55 40.87 -44.51
N VAL A 7 28.35 40.11 -43.43
CA VAL A 7 27.94 40.66 -42.12
C VAL A 7 28.79 39.97 -41.08
N GLU A 8 29.61 40.78 -40.42
CA GLU A 8 30.52 40.41 -39.37
C GLU A 8 29.80 40.16 -38.03
N LYS A 9 30.42 39.28 -37.23
CA LYS A 9 30.49 39.27 -35.76
C LYS A 9 29.19 39.36 -34.96
N PHE A 10 28.81 38.20 -34.40
CA PHE A 10 28.34 38.15 -33.01
C PHE A 10 29.35 37.33 -32.18
N PRO A 11 29.85 37.86 -31.05
CA PRO A 11 30.77 37.14 -30.19
C PRO A 11 30.03 36.03 -29.44
N VAL A 12 30.44 34.79 -29.67
CA VAL A 12 30.10 33.66 -28.79
C VAL A 12 30.79 33.94 -27.46
N LYS A 13 30.02 34.40 -26.47
CA LYS A 13 30.46 34.42 -25.08
C LYS A 13 30.20 33.03 -24.51
N ASP A 14 31.27 32.26 -24.41
CA ASP A 14 31.35 31.03 -23.63
C ASP A 14 30.97 31.33 -22.18
N ASN A 15 29.73 31.01 -21.79
CA ASN A 15 29.33 30.94 -20.38
C ASN A 15 29.58 29.52 -19.88
N VAL A 16 30.85 29.21 -19.68
CA VAL A 16 31.29 28.18 -18.73
C VAL A 16 31.13 28.77 -17.34
N ALA A 17 29.94 28.63 -16.74
CA ALA A 17 29.72 28.67 -15.28
C ALA A 17 28.23 28.55 -14.98
N SER A 18 27.76 27.31 -14.79
CA SER A 18 26.93 26.89 -13.65
C SER A 18 26.36 25.51 -13.98
N SER A 19 27.24 24.51 -14.03
CA SER A 19 26.83 23.15 -13.67
C SER A 19 26.51 23.19 -12.18
N LYS A 20 25.30 23.66 -11.86
CA LYS A 20 24.72 23.50 -10.54
C LYS A 20 24.59 21.99 -10.34
N SER A 21 25.59 21.46 -9.65
CA SER A 21 25.65 20.16 -9.00
C SER A 21 24.30 19.46 -9.04
N GLU A 22 24.20 18.45 -9.90
CA GLU A 22 23.24 17.38 -9.75
C GLU A 22 23.38 16.88 -8.31
N LYS A 23 22.42 17.24 -7.46
CA LYS A 23 22.31 16.66 -6.13
C LYS A 23 21.75 15.27 -6.35
N SER A 24 22.66 14.31 -6.45
CA SER A 24 22.38 12.92 -6.26
C SER A 24 21.57 12.70 -4.96
N SER A 25 20.63 11.77 -5.08
CA SER A 25 19.92 11.07 -4.01
C SER A 25 19.18 11.95 -2.99
N ASP A 26 17.88 12.07 -3.19
CA ASP A 26 16.98 11.59 -2.13
C ASP A 26 15.71 11.03 -2.77
N SER A 27 15.82 9.78 -3.24
CA SER A 27 14.64 8.94 -3.46
C SER A 27 14.13 8.55 -2.08
N ASP A 28 13.50 9.49 -1.39
CA ASP A 28 12.79 9.22 -0.15
C ASP A 28 11.58 8.34 -0.50
N VAL A 29 11.81 7.03 -0.37
CA VAL A 29 10.82 5.97 -0.56
C VAL A 29 10.13 5.62 0.77
N THR A 30 10.18 6.53 1.75
CA THR A 30 9.40 6.36 2.97
C THR A 30 7.95 6.08 2.57
N PRO A 31 7.36 4.95 3.01
CA PRO A 31 6.07 4.53 2.51
C PRO A 31 5.03 5.63 2.74
N ALA A 32 4.52 6.22 1.65
CA ALA A 32 3.44 7.20 1.69
C ALA A 32 2.12 6.59 2.23
N VAL A 33 2.07 5.26 2.35
CA VAL A 33 0.94 4.52 2.90
C VAL A 33 1.12 4.29 4.40
N PRO A 34 0.11 4.56 5.24
CA PRO A 34 0.21 4.39 6.69
C PRO A 34 0.59 2.96 7.10
N THR A 35 1.54 2.80 8.02
CA THR A 35 2.03 1.48 8.50
C THR A 35 0.91 0.60 9.06
N ASN A 36 -0.13 1.20 9.65
CA ASN A 36 -1.31 0.48 10.12
C ASN A 36 -2.01 -0.28 8.98
N VAL A 37 -2.09 0.33 7.78
CA VAL A 37 -2.69 -0.31 6.60
C VAL A 37 -1.82 -1.47 6.14
N ILE A 38 -0.50 -1.30 6.10
CA ILE A 38 0.45 -2.36 5.72
C ILE A 38 0.26 -3.60 6.61
N MET A 39 0.20 -3.40 7.94
CA MET A 39 0.01 -4.51 8.88
C MET A 39 -1.32 -5.23 8.69
N LYS A 40 -2.40 -4.49 8.38
CA LYS A 40 -3.71 -5.07 8.10
C LYS A 40 -3.73 -5.88 6.81
N LEU A 41 -3.16 -5.34 5.74
CA LEU A 41 -3.07 -6.02 4.45
C LEU A 41 -2.25 -7.32 4.61
N LEU A 42 -1.09 -7.23 5.26
CA LEU A 42 -0.25 -8.40 5.52
C LEU A 42 -0.98 -9.45 6.38
N GLY A 43 -1.64 -9.01 7.46
CA GLY A 43 -2.41 -9.89 8.33
C GLY A 43 -3.57 -10.58 7.61
N PHE A 44 -4.29 -9.85 6.75
CA PHE A 44 -5.38 -10.43 5.97
C PHE A 44 -4.91 -11.41 4.90
N SER A 45 -3.82 -11.08 4.20
CA SER A 45 -3.22 -11.99 3.23
C SER A 45 -2.76 -13.29 3.90
N ALA A 46 -2.09 -13.19 5.05
CA ALA A 46 -1.71 -14.36 5.82
C ALA A 46 -2.93 -15.15 6.30
N ALA A 47 -3.96 -14.48 6.83
CA ALA A 47 -5.18 -15.12 7.33
C ALA A 47 -5.92 -15.89 6.23
N MET A 48 -5.99 -15.36 5.01
CA MET A 48 -6.69 -16.02 3.90
C MET A 48 -6.06 -17.35 3.49
N VAL A 49 -4.75 -17.52 3.71
CA VAL A 49 -4.03 -18.76 3.45
C VAL A 49 -4.03 -19.65 4.69
N VAL A 50 -3.62 -19.11 5.83
CA VAL A 50 -3.37 -19.89 7.05
C VAL A 50 -4.66 -20.36 7.70
N ALA A 51 -5.73 -19.56 7.74
CA ALA A 51 -6.94 -19.96 8.46
C ALA A 51 -7.70 -21.11 7.77
N PRO A 52 -7.99 -21.07 6.45
CA PRO A 52 -8.68 -22.17 5.76
C PRO A 52 -7.82 -23.44 5.68
N ILE A 53 -6.51 -23.31 5.46
CA ILE A 53 -5.60 -24.46 5.42
C ILE A 53 -5.40 -25.04 6.82
N GLY A 54 -5.24 -24.18 7.83
CA GLY A 54 -5.07 -24.59 9.21
C GLY A 54 -6.29 -25.36 9.71
N ILE A 55 -7.50 -24.86 9.47
CA ILE A 55 -8.71 -25.56 9.91
C ILE A 55 -8.94 -26.87 9.13
N TYR A 56 -8.50 -26.97 7.88
CA TYR A 56 -8.53 -28.21 7.11
C TYR A 56 -7.74 -29.31 7.83
N PHE A 57 -6.45 -29.06 8.12
CA PHE A 57 -5.60 -30.05 8.76
C PHE A 57 -6.05 -30.35 10.19
N VAL A 58 -6.50 -29.33 10.94
CA VAL A 58 -7.11 -29.55 12.25
C VAL A 58 -8.30 -30.52 12.16
N THR A 59 -9.17 -30.35 11.15
CA THR A 59 -10.34 -31.20 10.98
C THR A 59 -9.98 -32.63 10.57
N VAL A 60 -9.01 -32.80 9.66
CA VAL A 60 -8.61 -34.14 9.19
C VAL A 60 -7.84 -34.89 10.29
N ASP A 61 -6.87 -34.25 10.92
CA ASP A 61 -5.92 -34.92 11.81
C ASP A 61 -6.42 -35.03 13.26
N TYR A 62 -7.15 -34.02 13.77
CA TYR A 62 -7.58 -33.99 15.19
C TYR A 62 -9.04 -34.35 15.40
N VAL A 63 -9.91 -34.08 14.42
CA VAL A 63 -11.35 -34.41 14.51
C VAL A 63 -11.67 -35.75 13.85
N GLY A 64 -10.72 -36.35 13.12
CA GLY A 64 -10.91 -37.62 12.42
C GLY A 64 -11.85 -37.51 11.22
N GLY A 65 -11.98 -36.29 10.65
CA GLY A 65 -12.81 -36.04 9.48
C GLY A 65 -12.14 -36.53 8.19
N SER A 66 -12.94 -36.92 7.20
CA SER A 66 -12.42 -37.19 5.85
C SER A 66 -11.95 -35.88 5.19
N ALA A 67 -11.11 -35.98 4.16
CA ALA A 67 -10.67 -34.83 3.36
C ALA A 67 -11.85 -33.99 2.84
N THR A 68 -12.98 -34.62 2.51
CA THR A 68 -14.21 -33.91 2.09
C THR A 68 -14.78 -33.05 3.21
N VAL A 69 -14.86 -33.58 4.44
CA VAL A 69 -15.34 -32.82 5.60
C VAL A 69 -14.39 -31.67 5.91
N GLY A 70 -13.08 -31.91 5.90
CA GLY A 70 -12.07 -30.87 6.06
C GLY A 70 -12.21 -29.76 5.01
N GLY A 71 -12.44 -30.12 3.75
CA GLY A 71 -12.67 -29.17 2.66
C GLY A 71 -13.94 -28.32 2.85
N ILE A 72 -15.04 -28.93 3.29
CA ILE A 72 -16.29 -28.21 3.60
C ILE A 72 -16.07 -27.22 4.75
N VAL A 73 -15.41 -27.66 5.83
CA VAL A 73 -15.11 -26.79 6.98
C VAL A 73 -14.19 -25.64 6.57
N ALA A 74 -13.18 -25.90 5.74
CA ALA A 74 -12.30 -24.87 5.20
C ALA A 74 -13.05 -23.84 4.34
N ALA A 75 -13.99 -24.28 3.50
CA ALA A 75 -14.82 -23.39 2.69
C ALA A 75 -15.72 -22.50 3.57
N ILE A 76 -16.29 -23.03 4.65
CA ILE A 76 -17.04 -22.24 5.63
C ILE A 76 -16.10 -21.23 6.31
N MET A 77 -14.90 -21.65 6.71
CA MET A 77 -13.93 -20.78 7.35
C MET A 77 -13.46 -19.63 6.44
N ALA A 78 -13.33 -19.87 5.13
CA ALA A 78 -13.02 -18.82 4.17
C ALA A 78 -14.08 -17.70 4.15
N ASN A 79 -15.37 -18.06 4.25
CA ASN A 79 -16.45 -17.07 4.36
C ASN A 79 -16.38 -16.30 5.68
N ILE A 80 -16.00 -16.95 6.79
CA ILE A 80 -15.78 -16.28 8.08
C ILE A 80 -14.65 -15.25 7.98
N VAL A 81 -13.55 -15.58 7.28
CA VAL A 81 -12.45 -14.63 7.03
C VAL A 81 -12.97 -13.42 6.24
N LEU A 82 -13.80 -13.62 5.23
CA LEU A 82 -14.43 -12.54 4.49
C LEU A 82 -15.32 -11.65 5.39
N PHE A 83 -16.17 -12.23 6.23
CA PHE A 83 -16.97 -11.44 7.18
C PHE A 83 -16.09 -10.65 8.16
N THR A 84 -15.00 -11.27 8.64
CA THR A 84 -14.03 -10.62 9.52
C THR A 84 -13.38 -9.41 8.83
N TYR A 85 -13.10 -9.51 7.52
CA TYR A 85 -12.55 -8.40 6.73
C TYR A 85 -13.50 -7.20 6.73
N ILE A 86 -14.77 -7.44 6.43
CA ILE A 86 -15.79 -6.40 6.39
C ILE A 86 -15.96 -5.77 7.78
N TYR A 87 -15.99 -6.59 8.83
CA TYR A 87 -16.11 -6.12 10.21
C TYR A 87 -14.93 -5.22 10.63
N VAL A 88 -13.70 -5.65 10.35
CA VAL A 88 -12.50 -4.86 10.66
C VAL A 88 -12.47 -3.55 9.87
N ALA A 89 -12.86 -3.58 8.59
CA ALA A 89 -12.97 -2.38 7.77
C ALA A 89 -14.00 -1.40 8.33
N TRP A 90 -15.15 -1.89 8.79
CA TRP A 90 -16.18 -1.04 9.40
C TRP A 90 -15.76 -0.46 10.75
N LYS A 91 -15.02 -1.23 11.56
CA LYS A 91 -14.43 -0.73 12.81
C LYS A 91 -13.38 0.35 12.54
N ASP A 92 -12.60 0.21 11.48
CA ASP A 92 -11.59 1.20 11.10
C ASP A 92 -12.24 2.50 10.60
N ASP A 93 -13.26 2.39 9.75
CA ASP A 93 -14.04 3.54 9.25
C ASP A 93 -14.69 4.32 10.40
N GLN A 94 -15.22 3.63 11.41
CA GLN A 94 -15.74 4.29 12.62
C GLN A 94 -14.65 5.00 13.42
N ALA A 95 -13.50 4.36 13.62
CA ALA A 95 -12.40 4.96 14.40
C ALA A 95 -11.86 6.24 13.73
N GLU A 96 -11.78 6.26 12.40
CA GLU A 96 -11.35 7.43 11.64
C GLU A 96 -12.36 8.59 11.78
N ARG A 97 -13.67 8.30 11.68
CA ARG A 97 -14.74 9.31 11.88
C ARG A 97 -14.72 9.92 13.28
N GLU A 98 -14.48 9.11 14.31
CA GLU A 98 -14.38 9.60 15.69
C GLU A 98 -13.13 10.46 15.92
N ALA A 99 -12.00 10.09 15.32
CA ALA A 99 -10.77 10.88 15.37
C ALA A 99 -10.98 12.24 14.70
N ASP A 100 -11.61 12.27 13.53
CA ASP A 100 -11.91 13.50 12.79
C ASP A 100 -12.88 14.42 13.53
N ALA A 101 -13.91 13.85 14.19
CA ALA A 101 -14.84 14.62 15.02
C ALA A 101 -14.12 15.32 16.18
N LYS A 102 -13.24 14.59 16.89
CA LYS A 102 -12.44 15.12 18.00
C LYS A 102 -11.43 16.17 17.53
N HIS A 103 -10.85 16.01 16.34
CA HIS A 103 -9.95 17.01 15.76
C HIS A 103 -10.67 18.30 15.36
N LYS A 104 -11.94 18.22 14.93
CA LYS A 104 -12.76 19.39 14.61
C LYS A 104 -13.18 20.17 15.86
N GLU A 105 -13.57 19.50 16.95
CA GLU A 105 -13.90 20.16 18.22
C GLU A 105 -12.71 20.94 18.80
N LYS A 106 -11.51 20.34 18.81
CA LYS A 106 -10.28 20.99 19.31
C LYS A 106 -9.82 22.20 18.50
N LYS A 107 -10.24 22.31 17.23
CA LYS A 107 -9.94 23.48 16.39
C LYS A 107 -10.98 24.60 16.52
N ALA A 108 -12.15 24.30 17.08
CA ALA A 108 -13.24 25.24 17.28
C ALA A 108 -13.24 25.89 18.67
N GLN A 109 -12.42 25.38 19.59
CA GLN A 109 -12.19 25.90 20.94
C GLN A 109 -10.89 26.70 21.00
#